data_AF-A0A3D4UP96-F1
#
_entry.id   AF-A0A3D4UP96-F1
#
_cell.length_a   1.000
_cell.length_b   1.000
_cell.length_c   1.000
_cell.angle_alpha   90.00
_cell.angle_beta   90.00
_cell.angle_gamma   90.00
#
_symmetry.space_group_name_H-M   'P 1'
#
loop_
_entity.id
_entity.type
_entity.pdbx_description
1 polymer ?
#
loop_
_entity_poly.entity_id
_entity_poly.type
_entity_poly.pdbx_seq_one_letter_code
_entity_poly.pdbx_strand_id
1 'polypeptide(L)'
;MNQQWLIDHVLDTGSSIPRSPDDDRSYLTLAEAERIVEGALEHLGAHGDETEYTYMRGHRTRLVHALTMIPKADDEHTTLLDIGCYGYMGFWAKQHLGYEHVTGIEWHPEDDSATIERTLGVGDEQVSFESLNFDITRTDWPVEG
;
A
#
# COMPACT_ATOMS: atom_id res chain seq x y z
N MET A 1 6.76 16.59 22.34
CA MET A 1 7.08 15.18 22.59
C MET A 1 8.60 15.03 22.48
N ASN A 2 9.29 14.63 23.54
CA ASN A 2 10.77 14.62 23.57
C ASN A 2 11.27 13.30 22.98
N GLN A 3 11.95 13.33 21.83
CA GLN A 3 12.52 12.16 21.17
C GLN A 3 13.47 11.37 22.09
N GLN A 4 14.11 12.04 23.06
CA GLN A 4 14.99 11.41 24.04
C GLN A 4 14.26 10.36 24.88
N TRP A 5 13.03 10.65 25.31
CA TRP A 5 12.22 9.70 26.11
C TRP A 5 11.86 8.45 25.31
N LEU A 6 11.56 8.59 24.00
CA LEU A 6 11.23 7.47 23.13
C LEU A 6 12.46 6.58 22.91
N ILE A 7 13.64 7.18 22.70
CA ILE A 7 14.90 6.47 22.54
C ILE A 7 15.24 5.70 23.82
N ASP A 8 15.17 6.36 24.97
CA ASP A 8 15.49 5.74 26.26
C ASP A 8 14.53 4.57 26.56
N HIS A 9 13.24 4.69 26.25
CA HIS A 9 12.25 3.63 26.44
C HIS A 9 12.46 2.42 25.50
N VAL A 10 12.80 2.66 24.23
CA VAL A 10 13.11 1.60 23.25
C VAL A 10 14.40 0.86 23.64
N LEU A 11 15.41 1.58 24.14
CA LEU A 11 16.67 0.97 24.56
C LEU A 11 16.53 0.18 25.87
N ASP A 12 15.68 0.62 26.80
CA ASP A 12 15.45 -0.04 28.09
C ASP A 12 14.60 -1.33 27.94
N THR A 13 13.67 -1.35 26.98
CA THR A 13 12.85 -2.53 26.64
C THR A 13 13.48 -3.43 25.58
N GLY A 14 14.46 -2.93 24.81
CA GLY A 14 14.99 -3.53 23.60
C GLY A 14 16.15 -4.49 23.79
N SER A 15 15.93 -5.63 24.47
CA SER A 15 16.85 -6.77 24.33
C SER A 15 16.61 -7.56 23.04
N SER A 16 15.48 -7.34 22.38
CA SER A 16 15.13 -7.94 21.10
C SER A 16 14.29 -6.98 20.27
N ILE A 17 14.55 -6.90 18.96
CA ILE A 17 13.72 -6.16 18.01
C ILE A 17 12.41 -6.94 17.87
N PRO A 18 11.23 -6.35 18.16
CA PRO A 18 9.94 -6.99 17.95
C PRO A 18 9.82 -7.44 16.48
N ARG A 19 9.47 -8.70 16.26
CA ARG A 19 9.32 -9.26 14.91
C ARG A 19 7.93 -9.05 14.30
N SER A 20 6.96 -8.68 15.14
CA SER A 20 5.59 -8.32 14.78
C SER A 20 5.02 -7.39 15.86
N PRO A 21 3.95 -6.64 15.56
CA PRO A 21 3.12 -6.00 16.58
C PRO A 21 2.61 -7.03 17.61
N ASP A 22 2.37 -6.57 18.84
CA ASP A 22 1.79 -7.37 19.93
C ASP A 22 0.27 -7.22 19.91
N ASP A 23 -0.36 -7.78 18.87
CA ASP A 23 -1.81 -7.87 18.72
C ASP A 23 -2.21 -9.23 18.11
N ASP A 24 -3.51 -9.51 18.08
CA ASP A 24 -4.05 -10.76 17.53
C ASP A 24 -4.14 -10.77 15.99
N ARG A 25 -3.56 -9.77 15.31
CA ARG A 25 -3.69 -9.63 13.85
C ARG A 25 -2.60 -10.40 13.10
N SER A 26 -2.93 -10.78 11.87
CA SER A 26 -2.01 -11.49 10.98
C SER A 26 -1.27 -10.51 10.08
N TYR A 27 0.04 -10.67 9.95
CA TYR A 27 0.90 -9.83 9.10
C TYR A 27 1.65 -10.69 8.07
N LEU A 28 2.13 -10.05 7.00
CA LEU A 28 3.11 -10.68 6.13
C LEU A 28 4.46 -10.78 6.84
N THR A 29 5.14 -11.91 6.66
CA THR A 29 6.57 -12.02 6.96
C THR A 29 7.38 -11.17 5.99
N LEU A 30 8.59 -10.78 6.40
CA LEU A 30 9.52 -10.05 5.53
C LEU A 30 9.77 -10.78 4.20
N ALA A 31 9.95 -12.11 4.25
CA ALA A 31 10.20 -12.93 3.07
C ALA A 31 8.98 -13.03 2.12
N GLU A 32 7.76 -12.94 2.64
CA GLU A 32 6.55 -12.85 1.80
C GLU A 32 6.46 -11.48 1.13
N ALA A 33 6.66 -10.40 1.90
CA ALA A 33 6.65 -9.05 1.37
C ALA A 33 7.73 -8.82 0.30
N GLU A 34 8.95 -9.34 0.51
CA GLU A 34 10.03 -9.30 -0.49
C GLU A 34 9.60 -9.98 -1.79
N ARG A 35 9.02 -11.19 -1.71
CA ARG A 35 8.59 -11.94 -2.90
C ARG A 35 7.53 -11.18 -3.71
N ILE A 36 6.58 -10.55 -3.03
CA ILE A 36 5.53 -9.75 -3.66
C ILE A 36 6.14 -8.56 -4.41
N VAL A 37 7.03 -7.81 -3.76
CA VAL A 37 7.65 -6.63 -4.35
C VAL A 37 8.61 -7.01 -5.48
N GLU A 38 9.41 -8.07 -5.33
CA GLU A 38 10.27 -8.57 -6.41
C GLU A 38 9.45 -9.02 -7.62
N GLY A 39 8.37 -9.78 -7.41
CA GLY A 39 7.51 -10.22 -8.51
C GLY A 39 6.92 -9.06 -9.31
N ALA A 40 6.49 -8.01 -8.61
CA ALA A 40 6.01 -6.79 -9.26
C ALA A 40 7.14 -6.04 -10.01
N LEU A 41 8.35 -5.98 -9.45
CA LEU A 41 9.52 -5.38 -10.10
C LEU A 41 9.97 -6.17 -11.34
N GLU A 42 9.95 -7.49 -11.28
CA GLU A 42 10.25 -8.37 -12.42
C GLU A 42 9.22 -8.15 -13.54
N HIS A 43 7.93 -8.10 -13.20
CA HIS A 43 6.87 -7.82 -14.16
C HIS A 43 7.03 -6.44 -14.80
N LEU A 44 7.23 -5.39 -13.99
CA LEU A 44 7.45 -4.03 -14.48
C LEU A 44 8.71 -3.92 -15.33
N GLY A 45 9.79 -4.61 -14.96
CA GLY A 45 11.02 -4.62 -15.75
C GLY A 45 10.85 -5.26 -17.14
N ALA A 46 9.92 -6.22 -17.27
CA ALA A 46 9.65 -6.90 -18.52
C ALA A 46 8.57 -6.22 -19.38
N HIS A 47 7.58 -5.56 -18.75
CA HIS A 47 6.34 -5.14 -19.41
C HIS A 47 5.86 -3.74 -19.04
N GLY A 48 6.41 -3.10 -18.00
CA GLY A 48 5.94 -1.82 -17.48
C GLY A 48 6.61 -0.60 -18.09
N ASP A 49 6.14 0.58 -17.68
CA ASP A 49 6.78 1.85 -18.03
C ASP A 49 8.07 2.09 -17.23
N GLU A 50 9.03 2.80 -17.83
CA GLU A 50 10.32 3.11 -17.20
C GLU A 50 10.15 3.96 -15.92
N THR A 51 9.15 4.84 -15.89
CA THR A 51 8.86 5.70 -14.74
C THR A 51 8.38 4.89 -13.55
N GLU A 52 7.41 4.00 -13.78
CA GLU A 52 6.84 3.13 -12.75
C GLU A 52 7.88 2.15 -12.21
N TYR A 53 8.65 1.52 -13.11
CA TYR A 53 9.75 0.64 -12.72
C TYR A 53 10.79 1.38 -11.88
N THR A 54 11.21 2.58 -12.30
CA THR A 54 12.19 3.40 -11.58
C THR A 54 11.66 3.81 -10.21
N TYR A 55 10.40 4.24 -10.13
CA TYR A 55 9.75 4.59 -8.87
C TYR A 55 9.71 3.41 -7.91
N MET A 56 9.19 2.26 -8.34
CA MET A 56 9.08 1.08 -7.49
C MET A 56 10.45 0.56 -7.06
N ARG A 57 11.42 0.53 -7.97
CA ARG A 57 12.78 0.09 -7.67
C ARG A 57 13.46 1.00 -6.65
N GLY A 58 13.29 2.32 -6.79
CA GLY A 58 13.81 3.31 -5.85
C GLY A 58 13.22 3.19 -4.44
N HIS A 59 11.97 2.69 -4.35
CA HIS A 59 11.25 2.52 -3.09
C HIS A 59 11.18 1.08 -2.57
N ARG A 60 11.85 0.13 -3.23
CA ARG A 60 11.81 -1.31 -2.95
C ARG A 60 11.81 -1.65 -1.45
N THR A 61 12.85 -1.24 -0.73
CA THR A 61 12.99 -1.52 0.71
C THR A 61 11.84 -0.92 1.52
N ARG A 62 11.40 0.30 1.20
CA ARG A 62 10.28 0.96 1.88
C ARG A 62 8.97 0.19 1.65
N LEU A 63 8.72 -0.26 0.43
CA LEU A 63 7.51 -0.99 0.06
C LEU A 63 7.45 -2.36 0.76
N VAL A 64 8.57 -3.08 0.81
CA VAL A 64 8.69 -4.35 1.54
C VAL A 64 8.35 -4.14 3.02
N HIS A 65 8.97 -3.16 3.67
CA HIS A 65 8.69 -2.90 5.09
C HIS A 65 7.25 -2.43 5.32
N ALA A 66 6.70 -1.57 4.45
CA ALA A 66 5.31 -1.13 4.55
C ALA A 66 4.34 -2.32 4.52
N LEU A 67 4.52 -3.27 3.61
CA LEU A 67 3.69 -4.48 3.52
C LEU A 67 3.74 -5.34 4.79
N THR A 68 4.87 -5.38 5.50
CA THR A 68 4.97 -6.11 6.78
C THR A 68 4.25 -5.43 7.94
N MET A 69 3.92 -4.14 7.80
CA MET A 69 3.24 -3.35 8.83
C MET A 69 1.73 -3.22 8.59
N ILE A 70 1.25 -3.60 7.41
CA ILE A 70 -0.17 -3.62 7.10
C ILE A 70 -0.70 -5.01 7.47
N PRO A 71 -1.65 -5.09 8.42
CA PRO A 71 -2.25 -6.37 8.77
C PRO A 71 -3.11 -6.89 7.61
N LYS A 72 -3.23 -8.21 7.52
CA LYS A 72 -4.20 -8.87 6.66
C LYS A 72 -5.62 -8.50 7.11
N ALA A 73 -6.57 -8.57 6.18
CA ALA A 73 -7.98 -8.37 6.48
C ALA A 73 -8.44 -9.42 7.50
N ASP A 74 -9.17 -8.97 8.51
CA ASP A 74 -9.70 -9.87 9.54
C ASP A 74 -10.99 -10.56 9.02
N ASP A 75 -11.72 -9.87 8.14
CA ASP A 75 -12.94 -10.33 7.48
C ASP A 75 -13.21 -9.58 6.15
N GLU A 76 -14.29 -9.95 5.46
CA GLU A 76 -14.75 -9.34 4.20
C GLU A 76 -15.15 -7.86 4.32
N HIS A 77 -15.45 -7.38 5.53
CA HIS A 77 -15.85 -5.99 5.78
C HIS A 77 -14.66 -5.07 6.07
N THR A 78 -13.46 -5.64 6.18
CA THR A 78 -12.25 -4.86 6.42
C THR A 78 -11.92 -4.04 5.17
N THR A 79 -11.82 -2.73 5.34
CA THR A 79 -11.56 -1.77 4.25
C THR A 79 -10.14 -1.23 4.29
N LEU A 80 -9.58 -0.90 3.12
CA LEU A 80 -8.30 -0.21 2.99
C LEU A 80 -8.44 1.05 2.14
N LEU A 81 -7.85 2.14 2.63
CA LEU A 81 -7.71 3.40 1.91
C LEU A 81 -6.24 3.62 1.54
N ASP A 82 -5.95 3.76 0.25
CA ASP A 82 -4.60 3.98 -0.29
C ASP A 82 -4.48 5.41 -0.84
N ILE A 83 -3.69 6.28 -0.20
CA ILE A 83 -3.58 7.71 -0.55
C ILE A 83 -2.26 7.98 -1.28
N GLY A 84 -2.33 8.67 -2.43
CA GLY A 84 -1.20 8.80 -3.36
C GLY A 84 -0.94 7.48 -4.07
N CYS A 85 -2.03 6.83 -4.50
CA CYS A 85 -1.98 5.48 -5.02
C CYS A 85 -1.64 5.45 -6.53
N TYR A 86 -0.42 5.06 -6.86
CA TYR A 86 -0.13 4.47 -8.18
C TYR A 86 -0.85 3.12 -8.41
N GLY A 87 -1.48 2.56 -7.35
CA GLY A 87 -2.38 1.41 -7.42
C GLY A 87 -1.79 0.08 -6.95
N TYR A 88 -0.45 -0.03 -6.82
CA TYR A 88 0.21 -1.29 -6.41
C TYR A 88 -0.11 -1.72 -4.99
N MET A 89 -0.22 -0.77 -4.05
CA MET A 89 -0.59 -1.12 -2.67
C MET A 89 -2.03 -1.63 -2.62
N GLY A 90 -2.95 -0.97 -3.32
CA GLY A 90 -4.30 -1.47 -3.49
C GLY A 90 -4.36 -2.86 -4.16
N PHE A 91 -3.52 -3.11 -5.16
CA PHE A 91 -3.40 -4.43 -5.77
C PHE A 91 -2.94 -5.50 -4.78
N TRP A 92 -1.86 -5.23 -4.03
CA TRP A 92 -1.34 -6.19 -3.05
C TRP A 92 -2.29 -6.39 -1.87
N ALA A 93 -3.04 -5.35 -1.48
CA ALA A 93 -4.07 -5.44 -0.46
C ALA A 93 -5.14 -6.46 -0.84
N LYS A 94 -5.63 -6.41 -2.08
CA LYS A 94 -6.60 -7.39 -2.59
C LYS A 94 -6.01 -8.78 -2.77
N GLN A 95 -4.86 -8.89 -3.43
CA GLN A 95 -4.29 -10.20 -3.83
C GLN A 95 -3.59 -10.95 -2.68
N HIS A 96 -2.97 -10.24 -1.75
CA HIS A 96 -2.07 -10.87 -0.77
C HIS A 96 -2.46 -10.62 0.69
N LEU A 97 -3.23 -9.57 0.97
CA LEU A 97 -3.68 -9.23 2.31
C LEU A 97 -5.15 -9.57 2.58
N GLY A 98 -5.93 -9.92 1.55
CA GLY A 98 -7.30 -10.39 1.68
C GLY A 98 -8.37 -9.29 1.79
N TYR A 99 -8.05 -8.04 1.47
CA TYR A 99 -9.02 -6.95 1.49
C TYR A 99 -9.96 -7.05 0.28
N GLU A 100 -11.27 -7.20 0.49
CA GLU A 100 -12.23 -7.14 -0.61
C GLU A 100 -12.50 -5.69 -1.06
N HIS A 101 -12.53 -4.79 -0.08
CA HIS A 101 -12.84 -3.37 -0.26
C HIS A 101 -11.57 -2.52 -0.15
N VAL A 102 -11.12 -2.03 -1.30
CA VAL A 102 -9.99 -1.11 -1.40
C VAL A 102 -10.44 0.10 -2.20
N THR A 103 -10.19 1.29 -1.64
CA THR A 103 -10.40 2.57 -2.30
C THR A 103 -9.07 3.31 -2.38
N GLY A 104 -8.74 3.80 -3.56
CA GLY A 104 -7.59 4.66 -3.81
C GLY A 104 -7.97 6.14 -3.76
N ILE A 105 -6.98 6.99 -3.50
CA ILE A 105 -7.04 8.43 -3.74
C ILE A 105 -5.78 8.81 -4.52
N GLU A 106 -5.95 9.30 -5.74
CA GLU A 106 -4.85 9.76 -6.60
C GLU A 106 -5.35 10.92 -7.46
N TRP A 107 -4.48 11.90 -7.70
CA TRP A 107 -4.85 13.04 -8.52
C TRP A 107 -4.55 12.76 -9.99
N HIS A 108 -5.59 12.83 -10.81
CA HIS A 108 -5.54 12.68 -12.25
C HIS A 108 -5.99 14.00 -12.90
N PRO A 109 -5.09 14.98 -13.07
CA PRO A 109 -5.44 16.29 -13.65
C PRO A 109 -5.99 16.20 -15.08
N GLU A 110 -5.74 15.10 -15.77
CA GLU A 110 -6.22 14.78 -17.10
C GLU A 110 -7.65 14.22 -17.16
N ASP A 111 -8.21 13.82 -16.02
CA ASP A 111 -9.55 13.23 -15.90
C ASP A 111 -10.44 14.17 -15.06
N ASP A 112 -11.63 14.50 -15.55
CA ASP A 112 -12.60 15.35 -14.83
C ASP A 112 -13.54 14.54 -13.92
N SER A 113 -13.46 13.21 -13.96
CA SER A 113 -14.32 12.32 -13.17
C SER A 113 -13.92 12.36 -11.70
N ALA A 114 -14.88 12.51 -10.79
CA ALA A 114 -14.64 12.46 -9.34
C ALA A 114 -14.17 11.06 -8.88
N THR A 115 -14.59 10.04 -9.59
CA THR A 115 -14.30 8.63 -9.32
C THR A 115 -13.84 7.95 -10.60
N ILE A 116 -12.74 7.22 -10.53
CA ILE A 116 -12.10 6.52 -11.64
C ILE A 116 -12.01 5.03 -11.27
N GLU A 117 -12.59 4.16 -12.08
CA GLU A 117 -12.34 2.72 -11.95
C GLU A 117 -10.96 2.38 -12.51
N ARG A 118 -10.09 1.82 -11.67
CA ARG A 118 -8.72 1.45 -12.03
C ARG A 118 -8.61 -0.06 -12.07
N THR A 119 -8.09 -0.60 -13.16
CA THR A 119 -7.66 -1.99 -13.23
C THR A 119 -6.14 -2.05 -13.30
N LEU A 120 -5.52 -2.75 -12.35
CA LEU A 120 -4.09 -3.01 -12.33
C LEU A 120 -3.84 -4.50 -12.53
N GLY A 121 -2.87 -4.84 -13.37
CA GLY A 121 -2.43 -6.21 -13.59
C GLY A 121 -0.96 -6.39 -13.25
N VAL A 122 -0.62 -7.53 -12.64
CA VAL A 122 0.75 -7.99 -12.42
C VAL A 122 0.81 -9.47 -12.79
N GLY A 123 1.51 -9.79 -13.88
CA GLY A 123 1.50 -11.14 -14.45
C GLY A 123 0.11 -11.53 -14.96
N ASP A 124 -0.40 -12.68 -14.51
CA ASP A 124 -1.74 -13.17 -14.84
C ASP A 124 -2.83 -12.66 -13.87
N GLU A 125 -2.44 -11.94 -12.82
CA GLU A 125 -3.36 -11.42 -11.82
C GLU A 125 -3.83 -10.02 -12.20
N GLN A 126 -5.13 -9.76 -12.01
CA GLN A 126 -5.71 -8.43 -12.19
C GLN A 126 -6.65 -8.10 -11.04
N VAL A 127 -6.66 -6.82 -10.66
CA VAL A 127 -7.62 -6.29 -9.71
C VAL A 127 -8.22 -4.99 -10.23
N SER A 128 -9.51 -4.83 -9.99
CA SER A 128 -10.17 -3.54 -10.15
C SER A 128 -10.44 -2.93 -8.78
N PHE A 129 -10.24 -1.63 -8.65
CA PHE A 129 -10.61 -0.86 -7.47
C PHE A 129 -10.99 0.56 -7.86
N GLU A 130 -11.77 1.18 -7.00
CA GLU A 130 -12.18 2.57 -7.14
C GLU A 130 -11.03 3.48 -6.74
N SER A 131 -10.74 4.51 -7.53
CA SER A 131 -9.84 5.61 -7.17
C SER A 131 -10.60 6.92 -7.18
N LEU A 132 -10.55 7.66 -6.08
CA LEU A 132 -11.10 9.01 -5.99
C LEU A 132 -10.09 9.99 -6.59
N ASN A 133 -10.53 10.72 -7.61
CA ASN A 133 -9.72 11.73 -8.26
C ASN A 133 -9.71 13.01 -7.42
N PHE A 134 -8.67 13.19 -6.62
CA PHE A 134 -8.66 14.23 -5.59
C PHE A 134 -7.52 15.23 -5.76
N ASP A 135 -7.89 16.49 -5.98
CA ASP A 135 -6.98 17.61 -5.93
C ASP A 135 -6.96 18.23 -4.52
N ILE A 136 -5.89 17.97 -3.77
CA ILE A 136 -5.71 18.51 -2.40
C ILE A 136 -5.68 20.04 -2.35
N THR A 137 -5.48 20.72 -3.49
CA THR A 137 -5.50 22.17 -3.58
C THR A 137 -6.91 22.76 -3.66
N ARG A 138 -7.93 21.92 -3.85
CA ARG A 138 -9.34 22.31 -3.95
C ARG A 138 -10.11 21.87 -2.71
N THR A 139 -11.08 22.67 -2.31
CA THR A 139 -11.86 22.46 -1.06
C THR A 139 -13.13 21.63 -1.30
N ASP A 140 -13.36 21.19 -2.53
CA ASP A 140 -14.57 20.51 -2.97
C ASP A 140 -14.36 18.99 -2.79
N TRP A 141 -14.67 18.48 -1.60
CA TRP A 141 -14.48 17.07 -1.26
C TRP A 141 -15.60 16.21 -1.89
N PRO A 142 -15.30 15.12 -2.62
CA PRO A 142 -16.32 14.26 -3.24
C PRO A 142 -17.09 13.37 -2.24
N VAL A 143 -17.09 13.70 -0.95
CA VAL A 143 -17.64 12.85 0.14
C VAL A 143 -19.09 13.21 0.50
N GLU A 144 -19.78 14.00 -0.32
CA GLU A 144 -21.22 14.25 -0.16
C GLU A 144 -22.03 13.23 -0.98
N GLY A 145 -22.41 12.14 -0.30
CA GLY A 145 -23.41 11.15 -0.73
C GLY A 145 -24.25 10.70 0.45
#